data_AF-A0A838JUF0-F1
#
_entry.id   AF-A0A838JUF0-F1
#
_cell.length_a   1.000
_cell.length_b   1.000
_cell.length_c   1.000
_cell.angle_alpha   90.00
_cell.angle_beta   90.00
_cell.angle_gamma   90.00
#
_symmetry.space_group_name_H-M   'P 1'
#
loop_
_entity.id
_entity.type
_entity.pdbx_description
1 polymer ?
#
loop_
_entity_poly.entity_id
_entity_poly.type
_entity_poly.pdbx_seq_one_letter_code
_entity_poly.pdbx_strand_id
1 'polypeptide(L)' 'MTKAILSKVLWMAGAVRRGRYLYCPDGSHLALYDDQTTYFRGLIEFIRDVSAGRF' A
#
# COMPACT_ATOMS: atom_id res chain seq x y z
N MET A 1 -1.23 13.85 -9.41
CA MET A 1 -0.54 12.55 -9.54
C MET A 1 -1.11 11.81 -10.76
N THR A 2 -0.34 11.64 -11.83
CA THR A 2 -0.84 11.12 -13.12
C THR A 2 -1.12 9.61 -13.05
N LYS A 3 -2.15 9.14 -13.78
CA LYS A 3 -2.65 7.75 -13.82
C LYS A 3 -1.57 6.66 -14.06
N ALA A 4 -0.39 7.04 -14.57
CA ALA A 4 0.69 6.13 -14.94
C ALA A 4 1.52 5.56 -13.76
N ILE A 5 1.56 6.24 -12.61
CA ILE A 5 2.29 5.72 -11.43
C ILE A 5 1.41 4.72 -10.67
N LEU A 6 0.11 5.00 -10.58
CA LEU A 6 -0.88 4.14 -9.95
C LEU A 6 -0.92 2.75 -10.57
N SER A 7 -0.79 2.66 -11.90
CA SER A 7 -0.81 1.38 -12.63
C SER A 7 0.41 0.50 -12.38
N LYS A 8 1.57 1.07 -12.04
CA LYS A 8 2.81 0.29 -11.85
C LYS A 8 2.84 -0.45 -10.51
N VAL A 9 2.52 0.23 -9.41
CA VAL A 9 2.55 -0.39 -8.08
C VAL A 9 1.40 -1.40 -7.93
N LEU A 10 0.26 -1.12 -8.52
CA LEU A 10 -0.85 -2.08 -8.62
C LEU A 10 -0.42 -3.34 -9.39
N TRP A 11 0.26 -3.20 -10.53
CA TRP A 11 0.78 -4.34 -11.28
C TRP A 11 1.82 -5.13 -10.46
N MET A 12 2.77 -4.44 -9.82
CA MET A 12 3.79 -5.10 -8.98
C MET A 12 3.17 -5.89 -7.83
N ALA A 13 2.12 -5.35 -7.18
CA ALA A 13 1.41 -6.05 -6.12
C ALA A 13 0.78 -7.36 -6.61
N GLY A 14 0.26 -7.40 -7.84
CA GLY A 14 -0.29 -8.61 -8.45
C GLY A 14 0.77 -9.65 -8.86
N ALA A 15 2.01 -9.21 -9.11
CA ALA A 15 3.12 -10.10 -9.45
C ALA A 15 3.73 -10.81 -8.23
N VAL A 16 3.47 -10.32 -7.01
CA VAL A 16 3.97 -10.89 -5.75
C VAL A 16 2.92 -11.84 -5.16
N ARG A 17 3.33 -13.02 -4.70
CA ARG A 17 2.42 -13.99 -4.07
C ARG A 17 1.80 -13.38 -2.81
N ARG A 18 0.46 -13.29 -2.80
CA ARG A 18 -0.34 -12.64 -1.74
C ARG A 18 0.03 -11.16 -1.54
N GLY A 19 0.46 -10.49 -2.61
CA GLY A 19 0.73 -9.06 -2.61
C GLY A 19 -0.55 -8.24 -2.59
N ARG A 20 -0.51 -7.09 -1.91
CA ARG A 20 -1.61 -6.12 -1.85
C ARG A 20 -1.08 -4.70 -2.02
N TYR A 21 -1.90 -3.84 -2.62
CA TYR A 21 -1.55 -2.45 -2.88
C TYR A 21 -2.33 -1.53 -1.92
N LEU A 22 -1.64 -0.54 -1.35
CA LEU A 22 -2.25 0.53 -0.56
C LEU A 22 -2.10 1.85 -1.31
N TYR A 23 -3.23 2.44 -1.70
CA TYR A 23 -3.23 3.78 -2.30
C TYR A 23 -3.22 4.85 -1.20
N CYS A 24 -2.24 5.76 -1.26
CA CYS A 24 -2.15 6.94 -0.40
C CYS A 24 -2.43 8.18 -1.27
N PRO A 25 -3.63 8.78 -1.21
CA PRO A 25 -4.04 9.86 -2.11
C PRO A 25 -3.15 11.11 -2.01
N ASP A 26 -2.60 11.40 -0.83
CA ASP A 26 -1.74 12.56 -0.57
C ASP A 26 -0.25 12.17 -0.53
N GLY A 27 0.08 10.90 -0.84
CA GLY A 27 1.44 10.38 -0.78
C GLY A 27 2.26 10.67 -2.03
N SER A 28 3.49 11.18 -1.87
CA SER A 28 4.46 11.29 -2.96
C SER A 28 5.37 10.04 -3.03
N HIS A 29 6.65 10.20 -3.37
CA HIS A 29 7.64 9.12 -3.35
C HIS A 29 7.82 8.53 -1.94
N LEU A 30 7.59 9.32 -0.89
CA LEU A 30 7.68 8.92 0.50
C LEU A 30 6.34 9.11 1.22
N ALA A 31 5.32 8.36 0.77
CA ALA A 31 3.98 8.38 1.34
C ALA A 31 3.92 8.15 2.87
N LEU A 32 4.95 7.52 3.44
CA LEU A 32 5.08 7.34 4.90
C LEU A 32 5.22 8.66 5.67
N TYR A 33 5.69 9.74 5.02
CA TYR A 33 5.79 11.08 5.61
C TYR A 33 4.64 11.99 5.18
N ASP A 34 4.25 11.90 3.91
CA ASP A 34 3.30 12.83 3.30
C ASP A 34 1.83 12.48 3.62
N ASP A 35 1.51 11.18 3.76
CA ASP A 35 0.17 10.66 4.06
C ASP A 35 0.26 9.61 5.17
N GLN A 36 0.78 10.06 6.31
CA GLN A 36 1.03 9.21 7.49
C GLN A 36 -0.22 8.45 7.92
N THR A 37 -1.37 9.12 7.97
CA THR A 37 -2.61 8.49 8.47
C THR A 37 -3.04 7.33 7.58
N THR A 38 -3.04 7.49 6.25
CA THR A 38 -3.42 6.40 5.35
C THR A 38 -2.37 5.29 5.37
N TYR A 39 -1.09 5.66 5.30
CA TYR A 39 0.02 4.72 5.27
C TYR A 39 0.06 3.83 6.53
N PHE A 40 0.10 4.44 7.72
CA PHE A 40 0.20 3.69 8.98
C PHE A 40 -1.06 2.90 9.29
N ARG A 41 -2.26 3.40 8.95
CA ARG A 41 -3.49 2.61 9.09
C ARG A 41 -3.41 1.31 8.27
N GLY A 42 -3.05 1.40 6.99
CA GLY A 42 -2.95 0.23 6.11
C GLY A 42 -1.80 -0.72 6.51
N LEU A 43 -0.69 -0.18 7.01
CA LEU A 43 0.43 -0.97 7.53
C LEU A 43 0.04 -1.75 8.80
N ILE A 44 -0.62 -1.10 9.76
CA ILE A 44 -1.07 -1.76 11.00
C ILE A 44 -2.07 -2.87 10.68
N GLU A 45 -3.02 -2.61 9.78
CA GLU A 45 -3.97 -3.62 9.31
C GLU A 45 -3.24 -4.80 8.66
N PHE A 46 -2.27 -4.53 7.78
CA PHE A 46 -1.46 -5.57 7.14
C PHE A 46 -0.77 -6.48 8.15
N ILE A 47 -0.10 -5.89 9.15
CA ILE A 47 0.58 -6.65 10.20
C ILE A 47 -0.42 -7.51 10.96
N ARG A 48 -1.58 -6.96 11.35
CA ARG A 48 -2.62 -7.70 12.07
C ARG A 48 -3.21 -8.85 11.27
N ASP A 49 -3.39 -8.69 9.96
CA ASP A 49 -3.86 -9.75 9.07
C ASP A 49 -2.85 -10.88 8.95
N VAL A 50 -1.57 -10.53 8.76
CA VAL A 50 -0.48 -11.50 8.71
C VAL A 50 -0.38 -12.27 10.02
N SER A 51 -0.37 -11.56 11.15
CA SER A 51 -0.32 -12.20 12.48
C SER A 51 -1.51 -13.13 12.75
N ALA A 52 -2.67 -12.87 12.13
CA ALA A 52 -3.86 -13.68 12.29
C ALA A 52 -4.09 -14.71 11.17
N GLY A 53 -3.16 -14.85 10.21
CA GLY A 53 -3.30 -15.83 9.12
C GLY A 53 -4.30 -15.44 8.02
N ARG A 54 -4.72 -14.18 7.92
CA ARG A 54 -5.73 -13.68 6.96
C ARG A 54 -5.11 -13.11 5.67
N PHE A 55 -4.22 -13.85 5.01
CA PHE A 55 -3.46 -13.37 3.84
C PHE A 55 -3.25 -14.42 2.74
#